data_AF-E3CV17-F1
#
_entry.id   AF-E3CV17-F1
#
_cell.length_a   1.000
_cell.length_b   1.000
_cell.length_c   1.000
_cell.angle_alpha   90.00
_cell.angle_beta   90.00
_cell.angle_gamma   90.00
#
_symmetry.space_group_name_H-M   'P 1'
#
loop_
_entity.id
_entity.type
_entity.pdbx_description
1 polymer ?
#
loop_
_entity_poly.entity_id
_entity_poly.type
_entity_poly.pdbx_seq_one_letter_code
_entity_poly.pdbx_strand_id
1 'polypeptide(L)'
;MMGPMMNSQCRCTVLLRPLLLVLFLSGFLLPHPASAEPQGQLLYTLHIPFEVGAPAEVRLPDGSAVPCGKVRVLPWKTKYPGFTASRYGVGGEVVATAANAHHFLIDVEGNRGRTLSLIPTATFVATAGLGSCLVVEGTGGMGLWGRYAPTVGSPVYVINAIGSRIRFRSPDLLKVAKALEVEVFVPETAVDYLQIENRVGGRAWYHDGSGDHLFGLVDRPVSGTGRFSGTLYQDASRVRANHLGVLCVSTTPAGDIGGFQIVPRNHTFSPELQETQRMNQWLILRGPDFEDLTGKFPFFSGAVRPADREVAEGAHQGWVLCREGAGPWVPLPVVSDRTEDGLAKVTELRILLH
;
A
#
# COMPACT_ATOMS: atom_id res chain seq x y z
N MET A 1 -0.14 89.29 -17.48
CA MET A 1 1.24 89.22 -16.95
C MET A 1 1.22 89.67 -15.50
N MET A 2 1.69 88.79 -14.61
CA MET A 2 2.17 89.03 -13.24
C MET A 2 1.33 89.92 -12.31
N GLY A 3 0.66 89.27 -11.35
CA GLY A 3 0.18 89.81 -10.08
C GLY A 3 0.56 88.87 -8.92
N PRO A 4 0.58 89.33 -7.65
CA PRO A 4 1.81 89.34 -6.85
C PRO A 4 1.86 88.37 -5.65
N MET A 5 3.06 88.26 -5.08
CA MET A 5 3.42 87.65 -3.79
C MET A 5 2.87 88.43 -2.58
N MET A 6 2.60 87.68 -1.49
CA MET A 6 2.65 87.97 -0.03
C MET A 6 1.50 87.17 0.63
N ASN A 7 1.62 86.43 1.73
CA ASN A 7 2.39 86.58 2.96
C ASN A 7 2.44 85.21 3.69
N SER A 8 3.56 84.82 4.29
CA SER A 8 3.81 84.77 5.75
C SER A 8 2.99 83.75 6.57
N GLN A 9 3.73 82.78 7.12
CA GLN A 9 3.65 82.19 8.47
C GLN A 9 2.27 81.91 9.10
N CYS A 10 2.03 80.67 9.54
CA CYS A 10 2.26 80.25 10.93
C CYS A 10 1.77 78.81 11.14
N ARG A 11 2.51 78.03 11.92
CA ARG A 11 2.18 76.65 12.30
C ARG A 11 1.04 76.64 13.32
N CYS A 12 0.02 75.81 13.11
CA CYS A 12 -0.80 75.29 14.21
C CYS A 12 -1.49 73.97 13.81
N THR A 13 -1.04 72.90 14.47
CA THR A 13 -1.79 71.71 14.93
C THR A 13 -3.08 71.32 14.19
N VAL A 14 -3.01 70.18 13.48
CA VAL A 14 -4.19 69.34 13.22
C VAL A 14 -3.88 67.91 13.66
N LEU A 15 -4.85 67.36 14.39
CA LEU A 15 -4.82 66.13 15.14
C LEU A 15 -4.48 64.88 14.32
N LEU A 16 -3.74 63.98 14.98
CA LEU A 16 -3.69 62.54 14.66
C LEU A 16 -5.10 61.99 14.43
N ARG A 17 -5.33 61.40 13.27
CA ARG A 17 -6.36 60.38 13.05
C ARG A 17 -5.67 59.05 12.74
N PRO A 18 -6.00 57.94 13.43
CA PRO A 18 -5.41 56.65 13.13
C PRO A 18 -6.01 56.12 11.83
N LEU A 19 -5.12 55.70 10.94
CA LEU A 19 -5.41 55.05 9.67
C LEU A 19 -5.92 53.62 9.96
N LEU A 20 -7.23 53.40 9.92
CA LEU A 20 -7.80 52.05 9.99
C LEU A 20 -7.85 51.47 8.57
N LEU A 21 -6.72 50.94 8.10
CA LEU A 21 -6.66 50.12 6.89
C LEU A 21 -7.03 48.68 7.28
N VAL A 22 -8.32 48.35 7.24
CA VAL A 22 -8.78 46.96 7.36
C VAL A 22 -8.49 46.26 6.03
N LEU A 23 -7.31 45.68 5.93
CA LEU A 23 -6.95 44.73 4.88
C LEU A 23 -7.78 43.46 5.08
N PHE A 24 -8.68 43.18 4.14
CA PHE A 24 -9.30 41.87 3.95
C PHE A 24 -8.21 40.83 3.60
N LEU A 25 -7.63 40.22 4.63
CA LEU A 25 -6.81 39.02 4.54
C LEU A 25 -7.67 37.80 4.90
N SER A 26 -8.74 37.58 4.13
CA SER A 26 -9.39 36.27 4.05
C SER A 26 -8.68 35.45 2.98
N GLY A 27 -7.41 35.13 3.24
CA GLY A 27 -6.71 34.07 2.53
C GLY A 27 -7.41 32.75 2.87
N PHE A 28 -7.91 32.07 1.84
CA PHE A 28 -8.46 30.73 1.92
C PHE A 28 -7.45 29.78 2.58
N LEU A 29 -7.55 29.62 3.90
CA LEU A 29 -7.10 28.42 4.58
C LEU A 29 -8.07 27.32 4.17
N LEU A 30 -7.81 26.71 3.01
CA LEU A 30 -8.37 25.40 2.73
C LEU A 30 -7.89 24.49 3.86
N PRO A 31 -8.78 23.91 4.69
CA PRO A 31 -8.35 22.94 5.67
C PRO A 31 -7.69 21.79 4.91
N HIS A 32 -6.39 21.59 5.12
CA HIS A 32 -5.81 20.27 4.90
C HIS A 32 -6.67 19.31 5.71
N PRO A 33 -7.12 18.17 5.15
CA PRO A 33 -7.71 17.15 5.99
C PRO A 33 -6.63 16.77 7.00
N ALA A 34 -6.83 17.18 8.25
CA ALA A 34 -6.15 16.54 9.37
C ALA A 34 -6.57 15.08 9.25
N SER A 35 -5.66 14.23 8.76
CA SER A 35 -5.90 12.80 8.75
C SER A 35 -6.20 12.42 10.19
N ALA A 36 -7.44 12.05 10.44
CA ALA A 36 -7.81 11.47 11.73
C ALA A 36 -6.83 10.33 12.02
N GLU A 37 -6.33 10.26 13.25
CA GLU A 37 -5.62 9.07 13.68
C GLU A 37 -6.54 7.86 13.45
N PRO A 38 -6.07 6.78 12.82
CA PRO A 38 -6.89 5.64 12.51
C PRO A 38 -7.59 5.14 13.78
N GLN A 39 -8.92 5.08 13.73
CA GLN A 39 -9.76 4.59 14.81
C GLN A 39 -9.84 3.07 14.66
N GLY A 40 -9.13 2.33 15.50
CA GLY A 40 -9.17 0.88 15.44
C GLY A 40 -8.40 0.24 16.58
N GLN A 41 -8.69 -1.03 16.85
CA GLN A 41 -7.89 -1.82 17.78
C GLN A 41 -6.51 -2.10 17.14
N LEU A 42 -5.43 -1.66 17.78
CA LEU A 42 -4.07 -1.96 17.34
C LEU A 42 -3.85 -3.48 17.37
N LEU A 43 -3.41 -4.07 16.26
CA LEU A 43 -2.97 -5.46 16.20
C LEU A 43 -1.52 -5.59 16.64
N TYR A 44 -0.65 -4.73 16.11
CA TYR A 44 0.77 -4.67 16.44
C TYR A 44 1.45 -3.46 15.80
N THR A 45 2.65 -3.14 16.28
CA THR A 45 3.54 -2.12 15.70
C THR A 45 4.83 -2.76 15.20
N LEU A 46 5.16 -2.55 13.93
CA LEU A 46 6.49 -2.85 13.41
C LEU A 46 7.44 -1.74 13.86
N HIS A 47 8.46 -2.06 14.64
CA HIS A 47 9.48 -1.11 15.06
C HIS A 47 10.83 -1.44 14.40
N ILE A 48 11.33 -0.53 13.57
CA ILE A 48 12.59 -0.69 12.83
C ILE A 48 13.56 0.43 13.24
N PRO A 49 14.57 0.15 14.07
CA PRO A 49 15.57 1.14 14.44
C PRO A 49 16.37 1.64 13.24
N PHE A 50 16.77 2.91 13.26
CA PHE A 50 17.70 3.50 12.29
C PHE A 50 19.15 3.31 12.74
N GLU A 51 19.51 2.07 13.02
CA GLU A 51 20.84 1.67 13.49
C GLU A 51 21.21 0.31 12.93
N VAL A 52 22.34 0.21 12.23
CA VAL A 52 22.81 -1.06 11.68
C VAL A 52 23.19 -2.01 12.82
N GLY A 53 22.67 -3.23 12.79
CA GLY A 53 22.87 -4.26 13.79
C GLY A 53 21.80 -4.29 14.88
N ALA A 54 21.00 -3.23 15.02
CA ALA A 54 19.89 -3.18 15.97
C ALA A 54 18.74 -4.12 15.55
N PRO A 55 18.00 -4.70 16.51
CA PRO A 55 16.89 -5.60 16.22
C PRO A 55 15.68 -4.81 15.70
N ALA A 56 15.12 -5.24 14.56
CA ALA A 56 13.75 -4.91 14.20
C ALA A 56 12.81 -5.87 14.92
N GLU A 57 11.65 -5.39 15.34
CA GLU A 57 10.72 -6.17 16.16
C GLU A 57 9.27 -5.82 15.84
N VAL A 58 8.38 -6.77 16.10
CA VAL A 58 6.94 -6.56 16.15
C VAL A 58 6.55 -6.41 17.61
N ARG A 59 6.00 -5.27 17.99
CA ARG A 59 5.48 -5.01 19.33
C ARG A 59 3.99 -5.30 19.36
N LEU A 60 3.57 -6.17 20.26
CA LEU A 60 2.17 -6.52 20.46
C LEU A 60 1.52 -5.58 21.50
N PRO A 61 0.19 -5.43 21.48
CA PRO A 61 -0.54 -4.56 22.43
C PRO A 61 -0.37 -4.95 23.90
N ASP A 62 -0.02 -6.21 24.18
CA ASP A 62 0.26 -6.70 25.53
C ASP A 62 1.66 -6.32 26.06
N GLY A 63 2.43 -5.58 25.25
CA GLY A 63 3.79 -5.14 25.57
C GLY A 63 4.88 -6.16 25.23
N SER A 64 4.53 -7.35 24.75
CA SER A 64 5.50 -8.32 24.26
C SER A 64 6.08 -7.90 22.90
N ALA A 65 7.27 -8.41 22.58
CA ALA A 65 7.94 -8.13 21.32
C ALA A 65 8.43 -9.42 20.66
N VAL A 66 8.22 -9.52 19.35
CA VAL A 66 8.67 -10.63 18.51
C VAL A 66 9.85 -10.14 17.65
N PRO A 67 11.06 -10.69 17.82
CA PRO A 67 12.22 -10.28 17.04
C PRO A 67 12.04 -10.67 15.56
N CYS A 68 12.32 -9.73 14.66
CA CYS A 68 12.14 -9.86 13.21
C CYS A 68 13.45 -9.70 12.43
N GLY A 69 14.58 -9.99 13.08
CA GLY A 69 15.92 -9.87 12.51
C GLY A 69 16.58 -8.53 12.80
N LYS A 70 17.79 -8.32 12.27
CA LYS A 70 18.58 -7.10 12.48
C LYS A 70 18.57 -6.18 11.26
N VAL A 71 18.67 -4.89 11.50
CA VAL A 71 18.85 -3.90 10.44
C VAL A 71 20.25 -4.05 9.84
N ARG A 72 20.33 -4.14 8.52
CA ARG A 72 21.59 -4.33 7.78
C ARG A 72 21.99 -3.15 6.94
N VAL A 73 21.02 -2.43 6.38
CA VAL A 73 21.27 -1.25 5.55
C VAL A 73 20.25 -0.18 5.90
N LEU A 74 20.75 1.04 6.02
CA LEU A 74 19.92 2.24 6.19
C LEU A 74 19.79 2.99 4.86
N PRO A 75 18.62 3.60 4.61
CA PRO A 75 18.43 4.48 3.46
C PRO A 75 19.12 5.82 3.72
N TRP A 76 19.64 6.43 2.67
CA TRP A 76 20.16 7.81 2.69
C TRP A 76 19.37 8.74 1.78
N LYS A 77 18.42 8.20 1.00
CA LYS A 77 17.46 8.97 0.19
C LYS A 77 16.12 8.25 0.10
N THR A 78 15.18 8.90 -0.59
CA THR A 78 13.90 8.33 -1.01
C THR A 78 13.91 8.08 -2.51
N LYS A 79 13.06 7.17 -2.99
CA LYS A 79 12.89 6.89 -4.42
C LYS A 79 11.83 7.81 -5.01
N TYR A 80 12.22 8.56 -6.04
CA TYR A 80 11.31 9.31 -6.90
C TYR A 80 11.79 9.21 -8.36
N PRO A 81 10.91 8.94 -9.34
CA PRO A 81 9.52 8.53 -9.14
C PRO A 81 9.41 7.10 -8.58
N GLY A 82 8.37 6.87 -7.78
CA GLY A 82 7.89 5.55 -7.36
C GLY A 82 7.10 4.83 -8.46
N PHE A 83 6.56 3.66 -8.15
CA PHE A 83 5.70 2.91 -9.07
C PHE A 83 4.39 3.66 -9.32
N THR A 84 3.77 3.53 -10.50
CA THR A 84 2.67 4.42 -10.94
C THR A 84 1.47 4.41 -10.00
N ALA A 85 1.05 3.24 -9.50
CA ALA A 85 -0.08 3.14 -8.57
C ALA A 85 0.16 3.85 -7.22
N SER A 86 1.41 4.17 -6.86
CA SER A 86 1.69 4.88 -5.60
C SER A 86 1.11 6.29 -5.55
N ARG A 87 0.80 6.90 -6.69
CA ARG A 87 0.17 8.23 -6.75
C ARG A 87 -1.24 8.30 -6.14
N TYR A 88 -1.88 7.15 -5.97
CA TYR A 88 -3.24 7.05 -5.43
C TYR A 88 -3.25 6.86 -3.90
N GLY A 89 -2.07 6.76 -3.28
CA GLY A 89 -1.97 6.56 -1.84
C GLY A 89 -1.96 7.86 -1.05
N VAL A 90 -1.94 7.72 0.27
CA VAL A 90 -1.79 8.82 1.21
C VAL A 90 -0.36 8.85 1.75
N GLY A 91 0.26 10.03 1.80
CA GLY A 91 1.61 10.19 2.35
C GLY A 91 1.67 9.76 3.82
N GLY A 92 2.75 9.08 4.19
CA GLY A 92 2.96 8.49 5.50
C GLY A 92 2.19 7.19 5.74
N GLU A 93 1.86 6.43 4.69
CA GLU A 93 1.20 5.12 4.79
C GLU A 93 1.93 4.04 3.96
N VAL A 94 1.67 2.78 4.28
CA VAL A 94 2.05 1.64 3.45
C VAL A 94 1.23 1.67 2.16
N VAL A 95 1.90 1.76 1.02
CA VAL A 95 1.26 1.85 -0.31
C VAL A 95 1.34 0.53 -1.09
N ALA A 96 2.20 -0.38 -0.62
CA ALA A 96 2.29 -1.75 -1.11
C ALA A 96 2.91 -2.66 -0.04
N THR A 97 2.42 -3.88 0.03
CA THR A 97 2.88 -4.95 0.91
C THR A 97 3.09 -6.22 0.09
N ALA A 98 4.22 -6.90 0.29
CA ALA A 98 4.58 -8.07 -0.50
C ALA A 98 5.47 -9.03 0.30
N ALA A 99 5.48 -10.29 -0.14
CA ALA A 99 6.35 -11.33 0.38
C ALA A 99 7.84 -10.96 0.34
N ASN A 100 8.26 -9.97 -0.45
CA ASN A 100 9.66 -9.56 -0.57
C ASN A 100 9.90 -8.06 -0.36
N ALA A 101 8.86 -7.25 -0.10
CA ALA A 101 9.04 -5.81 0.12
C ALA A 101 7.78 -5.15 0.66
N HIS A 102 7.97 -4.17 1.54
CA HIS A 102 6.95 -3.18 1.87
C HIS A 102 7.37 -1.83 1.32
N HIS A 103 6.45 -1.07 0.76
CA HIS A 103 6.71 0.26 0.24
C HIS A 103 5.87 1.28 1.01
N PHE A 104 6.54 2.31 1.50
CA PHE A 104 5.93 3.42 2.23
C PHE A 104 5.86 4.63 1.30
N LEU A 105 4.68 5.21 1.16
CA LEU A 105 4.51 6.46 0.45
C LEU A 105 4.86 7.61 1.40
N ILE A 106 5.73 8.50 0.96
CA ILE A 106 6.14 9.67 1.73
C ILE A 106 5.33 10.88 1.27
N ASP A 107 5.28 11.09 -0.05
CA ASP A 107 4.56 12.19 -0.67
C ASP A 107 4.17 11.86 -2.12
N VAL A 108 3.30 12.65 -2.73
CA VAL A 108 2.94 12.58 -4.15
C VAL A 108 3.35 13.88 -4.83
N GLU A 109 4.35 13.81 -5.69
CA GLU A 109 4.89 14.94 -6.44
C GLU A 109 4.70 14.71 -7.93
N GLY A 110 4.21 15.70 -8.68
CA GLY A 110 4.08 15.58 -10.14
C GLY A 110 3.28 14.35 -10.60
N ASN A 111 2.22 13.97 -9.86
CA ASN A 111 1.40 12.79 -10.12
C ASN A 111 2.16 11.44 -10.03
N ARG A 112 3.25 11.41 -9.27
CA ARG A 112 4.07 10.22 -8.98
C ARG A 112 4.33 10.16 -7.48
N GLY A 113 4.24 8.97 -6.89
CA GLY A 113 4.61 8.80 -5.50
C GLY A 113 6.12 8.90 -5.28
N ARG A 114 6.53 9.41 -4.13
CA ARG A 114 7.88 9.30 -3.56
C ARG A 114 7.84 8.25 -2.46
N THR A 115 8.73 7.26 -2.55
CA THR A 115 8.64 6.06 -1.68
C THR A 115 9.93 5.76 -0.93
N LEU A 116 9.81 5.07 0.20
CA LEU A 116 10.87 4.33 0.85
C LEU A 116 10.47 2.85 0.87
N SER A 117 11.43 1.94 0.67
CA SER A 117 11.16 0.50 0.75
C SER A 117 11.75 -0.12 2.01
N LEU A 118 11.10 -1.14 2.55
CA LEU A 118 11.62 -2.04 3.55
C LEU A 118 11.71 -3.42 2.90
N ILE A 119 12.91 -4.03 2.88
CA ILE A 119 13.16 -5.28 2.15
C ILE A 119 13.95 -6.31 2.99
N PRO A 120 13.76 -7.63 2.76
CA PRO A 120 14.57 -8.68 3.36
C PRO A 120 15.98 -8.72 2.79
N THR A 121 16.95 -9.25 3.55
CA THR A 121 18.31 -9.54 3.06
C THR A 121 18.35 -10.60 1.97
N ALA A 122 17.48 -11.61 2.03
CA ALA A 122 17.51 -12.76 1.12
C ALA A 122 16.51 -12.67 -0.04
N THR A 123 16.35 -11.49 -0.66
CA THR A 123 15.42 -11.33 -1.80
C THR A 123 15.88 -10.29 -2.84
N PHE A 124 15.35 -10.42 -4.06
CA PHE A 124 15.44 -9.44 -5.13
C PHE A 124 14.15 -8.60 -5.18
N VAL A 125 14.31 -7.29 -5.31
CA VAL A 125 13.20 -6.33 -5.40
C VAL A 125 13.49 -5.30 -6.49
N ALA A 126 12.90 -5.47 -7.68
CA ALA A 126 13.10 -4.55 -8.81
C ALA A 126 12.69 -3.09 -8.50
N THR A 127 11.67 -2.92 -7.65
CA THR A 127 11.12 -1.59 -7.32
C THR A 127 11.92 -0.84 -6.25
N ALA A 128 12.79 -1.52 -5.49
CA ALA A 128 13.64 -0.83 -4.51
C ALA A 128 14.75 -0.06 -5.24
N GLY A 129 14.84 1.25 -5.01
CA GLY A 129 15.93 2.06 -5.54
C GLY A 129 17.19 1.93 -4.68
N LEU A 130 18.37 1.99 -5.31
CA LEU A 130 19.65 2.04 -4.60
C LEU A 130 19.65 3.19 -3.60
N GLY A 131 19.93 2.91 -2.32
CA GLY A 131 19.98 3.91 -1.26
C GLY A 131 18.62 4.40 -0.74
N SER A 132 17.51 3.85 -1.25
CA SER A 132 16.14 4.17 -0.83
C SER A 132 15.41 2.98 -0.20
N CYS A 133 16.16 2.09 0.43
CA CYS A 133 15.61 0.97 1.18
C CYS A 133 16.25 0.82 2.56
N LEU A 134 15.42 0.45 3.52
CA LEU A 134 15.82 -0.22 4.76
C LEU A 134 15.94 -1.70 4.44
N VAL A 135 17.07 -2.31 4.79
CA VAL A 135 17.25 -3.77 4.66
C VAL A 135 17.26 -4.38 6.04
N VAL A 136 16.38 -5.35 6.27
CA VAL A 136 16.29 -6.10 7.53
C VAL A 136 16.52 -7.59 7.26
N GLU A 137 17.25 -8.22 8.17
CA GLU A 137 17.13 -9.63 8.56
C GLU A 137 15.92 -10.39 8.04
N GLY A 138 16.04 -11.24 7.01
CA GLY A 138 15.00 -12.23 6.80
C GLY A 138 14.88 -12.78 5.40
N THR A 139 13.93 -13.71 5.28
CA THR A 139 13.56 -14.42 4.06
C THR A 139 12.16 -14.00 3.64
N GLY A 140 11.95 -13.82 2.34
CA GLY A 140 10.64 -13.44 1.83
C GLY A 140 9.54 -14.46 2.12
N GLY A 141 8.34 -13.95 2.38
CA GLY A 141 7.12 -14.71 2.70
C GLY A 141 7.01 -15.19 4.14
N MET A 142 7.92 -14.78 5.02
CA MET A 142 8.00 -15.25 6.42
C MET A 142 8.07 -14.07 7.38
N GLY A 143 7.47 -14.21 8.57
CA GLY A 143 7.58 -13.22 9.65
C GLY A 143 7.11 -11.83 9.22
N LEU A 144 8.01 -10.84 9.24
CA LEU A 144 7.73 -9.45 8.79
C LEU A 144 7.26 -9.37 7.32
N TRP A 145 7.53 -10.40 6.53
CA TRP A 145 7.17 -10.49 5.11
C TRP A 145 5.99 -11.43 4.84
N GLY A 146 5.33 -11.92 5.90
CA GLY A 146 4.18 -12.81 5.86
C GLY A 146 3.25 -12.49 7.03
N ARG A 147 3.35 -13.27 8.13
CA ARG A 147 2.50 -13.14 9.34
C ARG A 147 2.30 -11.71 9.86
N TYR A 148 3.37 -10.92 9.85
CA TYR A 148 3.41 -9.56 10.38
C TYR A 148 3.49 -8.51 9.26
N ALA A 149 3.30 -8.91 8.00
CA ALA A 149 3.22 -7.96 6.90
C ALA A 149 2.10 -6.93 7.18
N PRO A 150 2.38 -5.63 7.06
CA PRO A 150 1.35 -4.61 7.23
C PRO A 150 0.37 -4.65 6.06
N THR A 151 -0.83 -4.14 6.28
CA THR A 151 -1.82 -3.94 5.21
C THR A 151 -1.56 -2.62 4.48
N VAL A 152 -2.00 -2.52 3.23
CA VAL A 152 -2.00 -1.25 2.50
C VAL A 152 -2.89 -0.26 3.26
N GLY A 153 -2.43 0.99 3.43
CA GLY A 153 -3.07 2.01 4.27
C GLY A 153 -2.58 2.02 5.72
N SER A 154 -1.74 1.06 6.13
CA SER A 154 -1.17 1.08 7.48
C SER A 154 -0.32 2.35 7.69
N PRO A 155 -0.57 3.12 8.76
CA PRO A 155 0.15 4.35 9.05
C PRO A 155 1.64 4.14 9.37
N VAL A 156 2.49 5.04 8.87
CA VAL A 156 3.95 5.02 9.03
C VAL A 156 4.44 6.30 9.73
N TYR A 157 5.30 6.13 10.73
CA TYR A 157 5.85 7.21 11.55
C TYR A 157 7.37 7.13 11.63
N VAL A 158 7.99 8.29 11.74
CA VAL A 158 9.39 8.44 12.14
C VAL A 158 9.42 8.81 13.62
N ILE A 159 10.26 8.11 14.37
CA ILE A 159 10.58 8.43 15.76
C ILE A 159 11.93 9.14 15.76
N ASN A 160 12.02 10.32 16.38
CA ASN A 160 13.26 11.10 16.46
C ASN A 160 14.00 10.86 17.80
N ALA A 161 15.14 11.55 17.99
CA ALA A 161 15.99 11.38 19.16
C ALA A 161 15.37 11.81 20.51
N ILE A 162 14.35 12.69 20.48
CA ILE A 162 13.62 13.10 21.69
C ILE A 162 12.34 12.28 21.90
N GLY A 163 12.15 11.21 21.12
CA GLY A 163 10.98 10.32 21.18
C GLY A 163 9.73 10.89 20.53
N SER A 164 9.80 12.02 19.82
CA SER A 164 8.63 12.52 19.08
C SER A 164 8.29 11.58 17.93
N ARG A 165 6.99 11.30 17.82
CA ARG A 165 6.39 10.45 16.81
C ARG A 165 5.74 11.31 15.73
N ILE A 166 6.24 11.22 14.50
CA ILE A 166 5.86 12.10 13.40
C ILE A 166 5.46 11.27 12.19
N ARG A 167 4.26 11.47 11.63
CA ARG A 167 3.80 10.82 10.40
C ARG A 167 4.82 11.06 9.27
N PHE A 168 5.24 10.00 8.57
CA PHE A 168 6.36 10.06 7.63
C PHE A 168 5.99 10.68 6.27
N ARG A 169 5.71 11.99 6.27
CA ARG A 169 5.20 12.78 5.13
C ARG A 169 6.23 13.69 4.46
N SER A 170 7.50 13.55 4.82
CA SER A 170 8.57 14.34 4.22
C SER A 170 9.87 13.54 4.16
N PRO A 171 10.62 13.60 3.04
CA PRO A 171 11.92 12.95 2.92
C PRO A 171 12.94 13.50 3.94
N ASP A 172 12.78 14.74 4.40
CA ASP A 172 13.68 15.35 5.39
C ASP A 172 13.63 14.67 6.75
N LEU A 173 12.53 13.97 7.06
CA LEU A 173 12.41 13.21 8.31
C LEU A 173 13.44 12.09 8.42
N LEU A 174 13.99 11.59 7.30
CA LEU A 174 15.11 10.63 7.33
C LEU A 174 16.35 11.18 8.05
N LYS A 175 16.58 12.51 8.00
CA LYS A 175 17.76 13.15 8.62
C LYS A 175 17.72 13.12 10.14
N VAL A 176 16.53 13.00 10.72
CA VAL A 176 16.30 13.03 12.17
C VAL A 176 15.77 11.70 12.72
N ALA A 177 15.60 10.69 11.85
CA ALA A 177 15.05 9.40 12.20
C ALA A 177 15.99 8.61 13.13
N LYS A 178 15.41 8.09 14.20
CA LYS A 178 16.00 7.10 15.11
C LYS A 178 15.30 5.75 15.02
N ALA A 179 14.03 5.74 14.63
CA ALA A 179 13.33 4.53 14.22
C ALA A 179 12.22 4.88 13.22
N LEU A 180 11.74 3.86 12.54
CA LEU A 180 10.49 3.88 11.78
C LEU A 180 9.50 2.93 12.44
N GLU A 181 8.26 3.39 12.60
CA GLU A 181 7.16 2.60 13.16
C GLU A 181 6.03 2.47 12.14
N VAL A 182 5.50 1.26 11.99
CA VAL A 182 4.29 0.99 11.20
C VAL A 182 3.25 0.39 12.13
N GLU A 183 2.13 1.07 12.32
CA GLU A 183 1.02 0.51 13.12
C GLU A 183 0.04 -0.21 12.21
N VAL A 184 -0.31 -1.43 12.61
CA VAL A 184 -1.30 -2.25 11.90
C VAL A 184 -2.50 -2.40 12.81
N PHE A 185 -3.67 -2.03 12.30
CA PHE A 185 -4.94 -2.04 13.03
C PHE A 185 -5.83 -3.17 12.53
N VAL A 186 -6.74 -3.63 13.39
CA VAL A 186 -7.91 -4.39 12.95
C VAL A 186 -8.67 -3.50 11.96
N PRO A 187 -8.97 -3.99 10.74
CA PRO A 187 -9.80 -3.24 9.81
C PRO A 187 -11.16 -2.91 10.42
N GLU A 188 -11.70 -1.71 10.16
CA GLU A 188 -13.04 -1.32 10.64
C GLU A 188 -14.11 -2.36 10.23
N THR A 189 -13.95 -2.93 9.04
CA THR A 189 -14.76 -4.04 8.53
C THR A 189 -13.94 -5.33 8.55
N ALA A 190 -14.31 -6.28 9.41
CA ALA A 190 -13.73 -7.62 9.43
C ALA A 190 -14.27 -8.44 8.25
N VAL A 191 -13.56 -8.39 7.11
CA VAL A 191 -13.91 -9.14 5.91
C VAL A 191 -13.40 -10.57 6.04
N ASP A 192 -14.31 -11.55 5.96
CA ASP A 192 -14.01 -12.98 6.07
C ASP A 192 -13.21 -13.48 4.85
N TYR A 193 -13.73 -13.19 3.65
CA TYR A 193 -13.09 -13.56 2.40
C TYR A 193 -13.58 -12.72 1.22
N LEU A 194 -12.76 -12.70 0.17
CA LEU A 194 -13.12 -12.17 -1.14
C LEU A 194 -13.53 -13.34 -2.05
N GLN A 195 -14.52 -13.15 -2.91
CA GLN A 195 -14.94 -14.16 -3.89
C GLN A 195 -15.09 -13.53 -5.27
N ILE A 196 -14.66 -14.23 -6.32
CA ILE A 196 -14.69 -13.74 -7.69
C ILE A 196 -15.22 -14.83 -8.61
N GLU A 197 -16.30 -14.54 -9.36
CA GLU A 197 -16.74 -15.37 -10.48
C GLU A 197 -15.81 -15.12 -11.69
N ASN A 198 -14.95 -16.08 -12.03
CA ASN A 198 -13.92 -15.94 -13.06
C ASN A 198 -14.48 -16.08 -14.49
N ARG A 199 -15.32 -15.13 -14.90
CA ARG A 199 -15.91 -15.04 -16.24
C ARG A 199 -16.25 -13.59 -16.56
N VAL A 200 -16.36 -13.22 -17.83
CA VAL A 200 -16.81 -11.88 -18.21
C VAL A 200 -18.20 -11.60 -17.62
N GLY A 201 -18.35 -10.44 -16.97
CA GLY A 201 -19.56 -10.05 -16.25
C GLY A 201 -19.77 -10.75 -14.91
N GLY A 202 -18.85 -11.64 -14.51
CA GLY A 202 -18.86 -12.28 -13.20
C GLY A 202 -18.73 -11.27 -12.07
N ARG A 203 -19.22 -11.60 -10.88
CA ARG A 203 -19.23 -10.69 -9.74
C ARG A 203 -18.00 -10.92 -8.85
N ALA A 204 -17.45 -9.83 -8.34
CA ALA A 204 -16.45 -9.82 -7.29
C ALA A 204 -17.10 -9.30 -6.00
N TRP A 205 -17.12 -10.13 -4.97
CA TRP A 205 -17.74 -9.89 -3.69
C TRP A 205 -16.69 -9.81 -2.60
N TYR A 206 -17.04 -9.11 -1.52
CA TYR A 206 -16.48 -9.40 -0.22
C TYR A 206 -17.60 -9.84 0.72
N HIS A 207 -17.24 -10.72 1.66
CA HIS A 207 -18.15 -11.27 2.64
C HIS A 207 -17.67 -10.89 4.03
N ASP A 208 -18.58 -10.42 4.87
CA ASP A 208 -18.33 -10.10 6.27
C ASP A 208 -19.51 -10.57 7.14
N GLY A 209 -19.42 -10.30 8.45
CA GLY A 209 -20.48 -10.67 9.39
C GLY A 209 -21.86 -10.03 9.13
N SER A 210 -21.97 -9.04 8.24
CA SER A 210 -23.23 -8.42 7.83
C SER A 210 -23.81 -8.99 6.53
N GLY A 211 -23.03 -9.74 5.75
CA GLY A 211 -23.47 -10.45 4.55
C GLY A 211 -22.56 -10.28 3.34
N ASP A 212 -23.17 -10.35 2.15
CA ASP A 212 -22.48 -10.33 0.86
C ASP A 212 -22.53 -8.94 0.24
N HIS A 213 -21.37 -8.38 -0.11
CA HIS A 213 -21.25 -7.01 -0.64
C HIS A 213 -20.59 -6.98 -2.00
N LEU A 214 -21.28 -6.43 -2.99
CA LEU A 214 -20.76 -6.35 -4.36
C LEU A 214 -19.65 -5.29 -4.40
N PHE A 215 -18.44 -5.72 -4.73
CA PHE A 215 -17.30 -4.82 -4.91
C PHE A 215 -17.12 -4.40 -6.37
N GLY A 216 -17.32 -5.33 -7.29
CA GLY A 216 -17.07 -5.07 -8.70
C GLY A 216 -17.50 -6.19 -9.62
N LEU A 217 -17.23 -5.98 -10.90
CA LEU A 217 -17.52 -6.94 -11.96
C LEU A 217 -16.22 -7.31 -12.69
N VAL A 218 -16.12 -8.57 -13.07
CA VAL A 218 -15.02 -9.10 -13.87
C VAL A 218 -15.22 -8.63 -15.29
N ASP A 219 -14.36 -7.72 -15.70
CA ASP A 219 -14.28 -7.22 -17.06
C ASP A 219 -13.52 -8.20 -17.95
N ARG A 220 -12.47 -8.83 -17.41
CA ARG A 220 -11.74 -9.90 -18.10
C ARG A 220 -11.32 -10.99 -17.10
N PRO A 221 -11.65 -12.26 -17.36
CA PRO A 221 -11.23 -13.37 -16.51
C PRO A 221 -9.73 -13.67 -16.66
N VAL A 222 -9.20 -14.43 -15.72
CA VAL A 222 -7.88 -15.05 -15.83
C VAL A 222 -8.01 -16.47 -16.38
N SER A 223 -7.18 -16.83 -17.35
CA SER A 223 -7.05 -18.23 -17.79
C SER A 223 -5.59 -18.69 -17.81
N GLY A 224 -4.64 -17.77 -17.67
CA GLY A 224 -3.22 -18.05 -17.77
C GLY A 224 -2.44 -17.71 -16.50
N THR A 225 -1.15 -18.02 -16.52
CA THR A 225 -0.15 -17.63 -15.51
C THR A 225 0.99 -16.90 -16.18
N GLY A 226 1.71 -16.05 -15.44
CA GLY A 226 2.77 -15.19 -15.95
C GLY A 226 4.03 -15.16 -15.07
N ARG A 227 5.09 -14.56 -15.61
CA ARG A 227 6.40 -14.45 -14.96
C ARG A 227 6.46 -13.28 -13.98
N PHE A 228 5.86 -13.43 -12.80
CA PHE A 228 5.91 -12.42 -11.75
C PHE A 228 7.02 -12.76 -10.74
N SER A 229 8.23 -12.20 -10.91
CA SER A 229 9.43 -12.58 -10.13
C SER A 229 9.26 -12.58 -8.61
N GLY A 230 8.34 -11.79 -8.07
CA GLY A 230 8.02 -11.80 -6.65
C GLY A 230 7.42 -13.12 -6.14
N THR A 231 6.93 -14.01 -7.01
CA THR A 231 6.40 -15.34 -6.63
C THR A 231 7.49 -16.31 -6.21
N LEU A 232 8.77 -16.04 -6.52
CA LEU A 232 9.91 -16.79 -5.99
C LEU A 232 9.90 -16.91 -4.46
N TYR A 233 9.23 -15.99 -3.77
CA TYR A 233 9.23 -15.88 -2.31
C TYR A 233 7.90 -16.29 -1.68
N GLN A 234 7.00 -16.93 -2.43
CA GLN A 234 5.67 -17.29 -1.95
C GLN A 234 5.23 -18.65 -2.50
N ASP A 235 4.61 -19.46 -1.64
CA ASP A 235 4.09 -20.76 -2.01
C ASP A 235 2.79 -20.68 -2.83
N ALA A 236 2.46 -21.76 -3.52
CA ALA A 236 1.30 -21.82 -4.39
C ALA A 236 0.00 -21.58 -3.59
N SER A 237 -1.02 -21.05 -4.25
CA SER A 237 -2.32 -20.77 -3.62
C SER A 237 -2.25 -19.73 -2.50
N ARG A 238 -1.38 -18.73 -2.65
CA ARG A 238 -1.19 -17.66 -1.67
C ARG A 238 -1.15 -16.30 -2.33
N VAL A 239 -1.68 -15.31 -1.63
CA VAL A 239 -1.40 -13.91 -1.92
C VAL A 239 0.09 -13.67 -1.68
N ARG A 240 0.76 -13.20 -2.73
CA ARG A 240 2.17 -12.79 -2.68
C ARG A 240 2.30 -11.30 -2.40
N ALA A 241 1.39 -10.48 -2.93
CA ALA A 241 1.43 -9.04 -2.72
C ALA A 241 0.09 -8.37 -2.92
N ASN A 242 -0.03 -7.21 -2.30
CA ASN A 242 -1.08 -6.25 -2.54
C ASN A 242 -0.50 -4.84 -2.63
N HIS A 243 -0.96 -4.06 -3.60
CA HIS A 243 -0.79 -2.61 -3.65
C HIS A 243 -2.05 -1.99 -4.25
N LEU A 244 -2.11 -0.65 -4.25
CA LEU A 244 -3.29 0.10 -4.69
C LEU A 244 -3.84 -0.24 -6.08
N GLY A 245 -3.11 -0.96 -6.92
CA GLY A 245 -3.53 -1.31 -8.28
C GLY A 245 -3.32 -2.77 -8.66
N VAL A 246 -2.75 -3.60 -7.79
CA VAL A 246 -2.51 -5.01 -8.11
C VAL A 246 -2.54 -5.84 -6.85
N LEU A 247 -3.30 -6.93 -6.91
CA LEU A 247 -3.16 -8.07 -6.00
C LEU A 247 -2.52 -9.21 -6.80
N CYS A 248 -1.43 -9.78 -6.30
CA CYS A 248 -0.67 -10.83 -6.99
C CYS A 248 -0.77 -12.15 -6.23
N VAL A 249 -1.08 -13.22 -6.94
CA VAL A 249 -1.25 -14.58 -6.41
C VAL A 249 -0.20 -15.50 -7.00
N SER A 250 0.45 -16.31 -6.16
CA SER A 250 1.40 -17.34 -6.59
C SER A 250 0.68 -18.63 -6.96
N THR A 251 1.08 -19.24 -8.07
CA THR A 251 0.61 -20.57 -8.53
C THR A 251 1.71 -21.61 -8.47
N THR A 252 2.88 -21.28 -7.89
CA THR A 252 4.03 -22.19 -7.79
C THR A 252 4.54 -22.30 -6.37
N PRO A 253 5.19 -23.41 -5.99
CA PRO A 253 5.96 -23.46 -4.75
C PRO A 253 7.00 -22.34 -4.70
N ALA A 254 7.39 -21.93 -3.49
CA ALA A 254 8.46 -20.98 -3.31
C ALA A 254 9.77 -21.49 -3.97
N GLY A 255 10.50 -20.57 -4.60
CA GLY A 255 11.68 -20.88 -5.41
C GLY A 255 11.39 -20.99 -6.92
N ASP A 256 10.12 -21.01 -7.33
CA ASP A 256 9.72 -21.05 -8.74
C ASP A 256 8.87 -19.82 -9.13
N ILE A 257 8.75 -19.56 -10.43
CA ILE A 257 8.03 -18.41 -10.97
C ILE A 257 6.75 -18.89 -11.67
N GLY A 258 5.61 -18.56 -11.08
CA GLY A 258 4.32 -18.57 -11.75
C GLY A 258 3.25 -17.91 -10.89
N GLY A 259 2.35 -17.18 -11.52
CA GLY A 259 1.25 -16.54 -10.82
C GLY A 259 0.33 -15.77 -11.75
N PHE A 260 -0.66 -15.12 -11.16
CA PHE A 260 -1.53 -14.18 -11.86
C PHE A 260 -1.76 -12.93 -11.01
N GLN A 261 -2.37 -11.92 -11.60
CA GLN A 261 -2.65 -10.66 -10.94
C GLN A 261 -4.12 -10.28 -11.08
N ILE A 262 -4.71 -9.71 -10.04
CA ILE A 262 -6.02 -9.08 -10.05
C ILE A 262 -5.78 -7.56 -10.09
N VAL A 263 -6.39 -6.87 -11.05
CA VAL A 263 -6.06 -5.47 -11.37
C VAL A 263 -7.36 -4.68 -11.60
N PRO A 264 -7.48 -3.44 -11.07
CA PRO A 264 -8.59 -2.57 -11.40
C PRO A 264 -8.43 -2.07 -12.84
N ARG A 265 -9.52 -2.04 -13.61
CA ARG A 265 -9.54 -1.71 -15.04
C ARG A 265 -8.81 -0.40 -15.34
N ASN A 266 -9.02 0.62 -14.54
CA ASN A 266 -8.40 1.94 -14.72
C ASN A 266 -6.87 1.87 -14.66
N HIS A 267 -6.29 0.98 -13.85
CA HIS A 267 -4.85 0.83 -13.75
C HIS A 267 -4.23 0.15 -14.98
N THR A 268 -5.00 -0.63 -15.75
CA THR A 268 -4.54 -1.27 -17.00
C THR A 268 -4.15 -0.26 -18.10
N PHE A 269 -4.58 1.00 -17.98
CA PHE A 269 -4.19 2.07 -18.90
C PHE A 269 -2.86 2.75 -18.53
N SER A 270 -2.26 2.35 -17.40
CA SER A 270 -0.95 2.87 -16.99
C SER A 270 0.15 2.34 -17.92
N PRO A 271 1.19 3.14 -18.25
CA PRO A 271 2.22 2.74 -19.21
C PRO A 271 2.86 1.38 -18.93
N GLU A 272 3.09 1.03 -17.66
CA GLU A 272 3.69 -0.24 -17.27
C GLU A 272 2.76 -1.46 -17.36
N LEU A 273 1.43 -1.25 -17.48
CA LEU A 273 0.43 -2.31 -17.54
C LEU A 273 -0.27 -2.42 -18.90
N GLN A 274 0.24 -1.78 -19.96
CA GLN A 274 -0.40 -1.84 -21.28
C GLN A 274 -0.55 -3.27 -21.81
N GLU A 275 0.44 -4.13 -21.56
CA GLU A 275 0.41 -5.56 -21.94
C GLU A 275 -0.75 -6.33 -21.27
N THR A 276 -1.20 -5.89 -20.09
CA THR A 276 -2.33 -6.51 -19.37
C THR A 276 -3.64 -6.44 -20.15
N GLN A 277 -3.75 -5.56 -21.14
CA GLN A 277 -4.96 -5.44 -21.95
C GLN A 277 -5.13 -6.59 -22.94
N ARG A 278 -4.07 -7.35 -23.24
CA ARG A 278 -4.06 -8.36 -24.31
C ARG A 278 -3.72 -9.76 -23.83
N MET A 279 -3.44 -9.92 -22.54
CA MET A 279 -2.85 -11.12 -21.98
C MET A 279 -3.71 -11.76 -20.91
N ASN A 280 -3.68 -13.08 -20.84
CA ASN A 280 -4.60 -13.89 -20.03
C ASN A 280 -4.18 -14.11 -18.57
N GLN A 281 -3.06 -13.51 -18.16
CA GLN A 281 -2.46 -13.67 -16.82
C GLN A 281 -2.97 -12.65 -15.78
N TRP A 282 -3.94 -11.83 -16.18
CA TRP A 282 -4.53 -10.81 -15.33
C TRP A 282 -6.04 -10.99 -15.26
N LEU A 283 -6.63 -11.00 -14.08
CA LEU A 283 -8.06 -10.83 -13.87
C LEU A 283 -8.34 -9.33 -13.72
N ILE A 284 -9.21 -8.78 -14.56
CA ILE A 284 -9.52 -7.34 -14.55
C ILE A 284 -10.87 -7.11 -13.89
N LEU A 285 -10.87 -6.29 -12.85
CA LEU A 285 -12.06 -5.84 -12.14
C LEU A 285 -12.42 -4.41 -12.53
N ARG A 286 -13.69 -4.14 -12.75
CA ARG A 286 -14.24 -2.78 -12.87
C ARG A 286 -15.29 -2.55 -11.79
N GLY A 287 -15.49 -1.30 -11.40
CA GLY A 287 -16.63 -0.93 -10.56
C GLY A 287 -17.95 -1.30 -11.22
N PRO A 288 -19.02 -1.63 -10.45
CA PRO A 288 -20.33 -1.92 -11.01
C PRO A 288 -20.82 -0.80 -11.93
N ASP A 289 -20.55 0.45 -11.56
CA ASP A 289 -20.90 1.68 -12.28
C ASP A 289 -19.69 2.31 -13.00
N PHE A 290 -18.68 1.50 -13.32
CA PHE A 290 -17.42 1.91 -13.97
C PHE A 290 -16.56 2.90 -13.18
N GLU A 291 -16.76 2.99 -11.87
CA GLU A 291 -15.88 3.75 -11.00
C GLU A 291 -14.49 3.11 -10.88
N ASP A 292 -13.49 3.94 -10.55
CA ASP A 292 -12.11 3.50 -10.37
C ASP A 292 -11.95 2.75 -9.05
N LEU A 293 -11.57 1.47 -9.15
CA LEU A 293 -11.33 0.59 -8.01
C LEU A 293 -9.90 0.71 -7.44
N THR A 294 -9.03 1.50 -8.05
CA THR A 294 -7.65 1.70 -7.58
C THR A 294 -7.63 2.25 -6.15
N GLY A 295 -6.96 1.54 -5.25
CA GLY A 295 -6.83 1.87 -3.83
C GLY A 295 -8.08 1.66 -3.01
N LYS A 296 -9.13 1.05 -3.56
CA LYS A 296 -10.38 0.80 -2.83
C LYS A 296 -10.29 -0.45 -1.95
N PHE A 297 -10.78 -0.30 -0.72
CA PHE A 297 -11.05 -1.42 0.18
C PHE A 297 -12.17 -2.31 -0.38
N PRO A 298 -12.11 -3.65 -0.22
CA PRO A 298 -11.06 -4.42 0.46
C PRO A 298 -9.97 -4.97 -0.45
N PHE A 299 -10.19 -5.04 -1.77
CA PHE A 299 -9.28 -5.71 -2.69
C PHE A 299 -7.92 -5.02 -2.79
N PHE A 300 -7.91 -3.69 -2.89
CA PHE A 300 -6.70 -2.91 -3.20
C PHE A 300 -6.26 -2.00 -2.05
N SER A 301 -6.88 -2.13 -0.86
CA SER A 301 -6.47 -1.44 0.37
C SER A 301 -7.02 -2.13 1.62
N GLY A 302 -6.31 -1.99 2.75
CA GLY A 302 -6.78 -2.27 4.11
C GLY A 302 -6.92 -3.74 4.53
N ALA A 303 -7.39 -4.63 3.65
CA ALA A 303 -7.76 -6.00 4.05
C ALA A 303 -6.72 -7.06 3.66
N VAL A 304 -6.29 -7.06 2.40
CA VAL A 304 -5.42 -8.14 1.88
C VAL A 304 -3.94 -7.87 2.17
N ARG A 305 -3.26 -8.86 2.75
CA ARG A 305 -1.81 -8.92 2.95
C ARG A 305 -1.21 -10.22 2.42
N PRO A 306 0.11 -10.31 2.21
CA PRO A 306 0.76 -11.56 1.84
C PRO A 306 0.50 -12.64 2.88
N ALA A 307 0.30 -13.88 2.41
CA ALA A 307 0.21 -15.01 3.33
C ALA A 307 1.58 -15.30 3.97
N ASP A 308 1.55 -15.83 5.19
CA ASP A 308 2.72 -16.40 5.84
C ASP A 308 3.02 -17.79 5.24
N ARG A 309 4.29 -18.15 5.13
CA ARG A 309 4.71 -19.49 4.67
C ARG A 309 4.87 -20.49 5.80
N GLU A 310 5.10 -20.01 7.02
CA GLU A 310 5.30 -20.82 8.23
C GLU A 310 4.04 -20.92 9.11
N VAL A 311 2.85 -20.86 8.50
CA VAL A 311 1.61 -20.90 9.28
C VAL A 311 1.44 -22.24 10.00
N ALA A 312 1.01 -22.16 11.27
CA ALA A 312 0.53 -23.31 12.01
C ALA A 312 -0.72 -23.89 11.33
N GLU A 313 -1.01 -25.17 11.57
CA GLU A 313 -2.23 -25.83 11.11
C GLU A 313 -3.48 -24.97 11.40
N GLY A 314 -4.31 -24.74 10.37
CA GLY A 314 -5.60 -24.04 10.49
C GLY A 314 -5.58 -22.52 10.24
N ALA A 315 -4.42 -21.90 10.07
CA ALA A 315 -4.34 -20.48 9.72
C ALA A 315 -4.32 -20.28 8.19
N HIS A 316 -5.40 -19.70 7.66
CA HIS A 316 -5.65 -19.62 6.22
C HIS A 316 -5.62 -18.21 5.64
N GLN A 317 -5.27 -17.19 6.43
CA GLN A 317 -5.18 -15.83 5.94
C GLN A 317 -4.22 -15.69 4.76
N GLY A 318 -4.69 -15.03 3.69
CA GLY A 318 -3.97 -14.87 2.44
C GLY A 318 -3.96 -16.12 1.55
N TRP A 319 -4.64 -17.21 1.93
CA TRP A 319 -4.81 -18.37 1.04
C TRP A 319 -5.78 -18.04 -0.08
N VAL A 320 -5.49 -18.58 -1.27
CA VAL A 320 -6.32 -18.45 -2.45
C VAL A 320 -6.80 -19.83 -2.87
N LEU A 321 -8.11 -20.03 -2.78
CA LEU A 321 -8.79 -21.24 -3.23
C LEU A 321 -9.45 -20.99 -4.57
N CYS A 322 -9.68 -22.07 -5.32
CA CYS A 322 -10.45 -22.04 -6.54
C CYS A 322 -11.51 -23.13 -6.58
N ARG A 323 -12.45 -22.96 -7.51
CA ARG A 323 -13.45 -23.97 -7.87
C ARG A 323 -13.44 -24.18 -9.37
N GLU A 324 -13.61 -25.42 -9.80
CA GLU A 324 -13.91 -25.78 -11.20
C GLU A 324 -15.38 -26.17 -11.32
N GLY A 325 -16.18 -25.41 -12.05
CA GLY A 325 -17.61 -25.64 -12.20
C GLY A 325 -18.34 -25.59 -10.85
N ALA A 326 -19.04 -26.67 -10.49
CA ALA A 326 -19.71 -26.84 -9.19
C ALA A 326 -18.93 -27.73 -8.21
N GLY A 327 -17.62 -27.94 -8.46
CA GLY A 327 -16.75 -28.76 -7.62
C GLY A 327 -16.50 -28.16 -6.22
N PRO A 328 -15.69 -28.82 -5.38
CA PRO A 328 -15.30 -28.29 -4.08
C PRO A 328 -14.33 -27.11 -4.21
N TRP A 329 -14.23 -26.30 -3.14
CA TRP A 329 -13.15 -25.33 -3.00
C TRP A 329 -11.84 -26.07 -2.70
N VAL A 330 -10.85 -25.87 -3.55
CA VAL A 330 -9.53 -26.52 -3.45
C VAL A 330 -8.42 -25.49 -3.63
N PRO A 331 -7.16 -25.77 -3.22
CA PRO A 331 -6.03 -24.96 -3.63
C PRO A 331 -5.95 -24.80 -5.15
N LEU A 332 -5.38 -23.69 -5.62
CA LEU A 332 -5.09 -23.46 -7.03
C LEU A 332 -4.18 -24.56 -7.60
N PRO A 333 -4.36 -24.94 -8.88
CA PRO A 333 -3.44 -25.85 -9.55
C PRO A 333 -2.04 -25.23 -9.58
N VAL A 334 -1.02 -26.09 -9.44
CA VAL A 334 0.37 -25.65 -9.57
C VAL A 334 0.68 -25.48 -11.05
N VAL A 335 0.96 -24.24 -11.46
CA VAL A 335 1.27 -23.88 -12.84
C VAL A 335 2.42 -22.88 -12.82
N SER A 336 3.54 -23.29 -13.40
CA SER A 336 4.76 -22.49 -13.52
C SER A 336 4.86 -21.80 -14.87
N ASP A 337 5.70 -20.78 -14.91
CA ASP A 337 6.03 -19.97 -16.07
C ASP A 337 4.80 -19.24 -16.67
N ARG A 338 4.88 -18.81 -17.93
CA ARG A 338 3.83 -18.14 -18.67
C ARG A 338 3.01 -19.16 -19.44
N THR A 339 1.73 -19.24 -19.13
CA THR A 339 0.73 -20.04 -19.86
C THR A 339 -0.44 -19.16 -20.29
N GLU A 340 -1.11 -19.53 -21.38
CA GLU A 340 -2.35 -18.84 -21.81
C GLU A 340 -3.61 -19.43 -21.15
N ASP A 341 -3.60 -20.73 -20.84
CA ASP A 341 -4.77 -21.52 -20.47
C ASP A 341 -4.56 -22.44 -19.23
N GLY A 342 -3.43 -22.32 -18.54
CA GLY A 342 -3.11 -23.12 -17.34
C GLY A 342 -4.14 -23.03 -16.20
N LEU A 343 -4.99 -21.99 -16.18
CA LEU A 343 -6.09 -21.79 -15.24
C LEU A 343 -7.47 -21.81 -15.91
N ALA A 344 -7.58 -22.27 -17.17
CA ALA A 344 -8.82 -22.17 -17.95
C ALA A 344 -10.03 -22.91 -17.34
N LYS A 345 -9.79 -23.90 -16.47
CA LYS A 345 -10.86 -24.63 -15.77
C LYS A 345 -11.34 -23.93 -14.49
N VAL A 346 -10.60 -22.94 -13.99
CA VAL A 346 -10.96 -22.19 -12.78
C VAL A 346 -12.16 -21.29 -13.07
N THR A 347 -13.29 -21.58 -12.45
CA THR A 347 -14.54 -20.81 -12.63
C THR A 347 -14.79 -19.82 -11.52
N GLU A 348 -14.25 -20.06 -10.32
CA GLU A 348 -14.35 -19.12 -9.20
C GLU A 348 -13.06 -19.10 -8.38
N LEU A 349 -12.77 -17.94 -7.77
CA LEU A 349 -11.65 -17.71 -6.86
C LEU A 349 -12.18 -17.27 -5.51
N ARG A 350 -11.48 -17.64 -4.44
CA ARG A 350 -11.73 -17.16 -3.09
C ARG A 350 -10.42 -16.81 -2.38
N ILE A 351 -10.34 -15.65 -1.76
CA ILE A 351 -9.17 -15.19 -0.99
C ILE A 351 -9.59 -15.09 0.48
N LEU A 352 -9.02 -15.93 1.33
CA LEU A 352 -9.33 -15.98 2.76
C LEU A 352 -8.56 -14.89 3.51
N LEU A 353 -9.21 -14.19 4.44
CA LEU A 353 -8.63 -13.04 5.14
C LEU A 353 -8.54 -13.23 6.67
N HIS A 354 -9.09 -14.32 7.19
CA HIS A 354 -8.99 -14.74 8.58
C HIS A 354 -8.55 -16.20 8.69
#